data_AF-A0A957K7H3-F1
#
_entry.id   AF-A0A957K7H3-F1
#
_cell.length_a   1.000
_cell.length_b   1.000
_cell.length_c   1.000
_cell.angle_alpha   90.00
_cell.angle_beta   90.00
_cell.angle_gamma   90.00
#
_symmetry.space_group_name_H-M   'P 1'
#
loop_
_entity.id
_entity.type
_entity.pdbx_description
1 polymer ?
#
loop_
_entity_poly.entity_id
_entity_poly.type
_entity_poly.pdbx_seq_one_letter_code
_entity_poly.pdbx_strand_id
1 'polypeptide(L)'
;MLAKNLFDLIPFELIPLAFLVLFVWHFYSLFSFPRLKGKVKRGVPIWRQRLTKEQVEDLRALTEDQVSYKRIGRREVAMAFILVRGDERLINPRRENWGTSWPTLGYVRLDGDPHNTWLQYRTPLAGLLFLLPFCLIGVGILMLAFNLSVERHFMRLVLAQGLGDWQTYGQAEIKRLERVRLRLAQEREQFT
;
A
#
# COMPACT_ATOMS: atom_id res chain seq x y z
N MET A 1 -0.47 7.56 -32.14
CA MET A 1 0.48 6.46 -32.45
C MET A 1 1.90 6.68 -31.88
N LEU A 2 2.07 7.50 -30.83
CA LEU A 2 3.40 7.88 -30.29
C LEU A 2 3.78 7.22 -28.95
N ALA A 3 2.85 6.51 -28.29
CA ALA A 3 3.08 5.94 -26.96
C ALA A 3 3.68 4.52 -26.96
N LYS A 4 3.72 3.82 -28.11
CA LYS A 4 4.21 2.43 -28.16
C LYS A 4 5.74 2.30 -28.06
N ASN A 5 6.50 3.34 -28.42
CA ASN A 5 7.95 3.22 -28.56
C ASN A 5 8.74 3.48 -27.25
N LEU A 6 8.09 3.95 -26.19
CA LEU A 6 8.82 4.28 -24.95
C LEU A 6 9.15 3.02 -24.13
N PHE A 7 8.32 1.98 -24.22
CA PHE A 7 8.52 0.73 -23.49
C PHE A 7 9.55 -0.19 -24.18
N ASP A 8 9.64 -0.15 -25.50
CA ASP A 8 10.66 -0.91 -26.25
C ASP A 8 12.08 -0.34 -26.07
N LEU A 9 12.20 0.90 -25.58
CA LEU A 9 13.47 1.58 -25.37
C LEU A 9 14.18 1.19 -24.05
N ILE A 10 13.46 0.58 -23.11
CA ILE A 10 14.01 0.23 -21.79
C ILE A 10 14.15 -1.29 -21.73
N PRO A 11 15.37 -1.84 -21.82
CA PRO A 11 15.61 -3.27 -21.62
C PRO A 11 15.03 -3.70 -20.27
N PHE A 12 14.26 -4.79 -20.25
CA PHE A 12 13.67 -5.32 -19.02
C PHE A 12 14.73 -5.63 -17.96
N GLU A 13 15.95 -5.93 -18.39
CA GLU A 13 17.13 -6.18 -17.57
C GLU A 13 17.61 -4.93 -16.79
N LEU A 14 17.24 -3.72 -17.23
CA LEU A 14 17.57 -2.48 -16.52
C LEU A 14 16.58 -2.15 -15.40
N ILE A 15 15.41 -2.80 -15.35
CA ILE A 15 14.42 -2.54 -14.31
C ILE A 15 14.99 -2.84 -12.92
N PRO A 16 15.56 -4.02 -12.62
CA PRO A 16 16.15 -4.28 -11.30
C PRO A 16 17.25 -3.29 -10.91
N LEU A 17 18.06 -2.86 -11.89
CA LEU A 17 19.11 -1.88 -11.67
C LEU A 17 18.54 -0.50 -11.32
N ALA A 18 17.50 -0.03 -12.04
CA ALA A 18 16.81 1.21 -11.74
C ALA A 18 16.19 1.19 -10.33
N PHE A 19 15.62 0.05 -9.92
CA PHE A 19 15.10 -0.14 -8.57
C PHE A 19 16.19 -0.08 -7.50
N LEU A 20 17.33 -0.74 -7.75
CA LEU A 20 18.47 -0.69 -6.84
C LEU A 20 19.02 0.73 -6.70
N VAL A 21 19.14 1.47 -7.81
CA VAL A 21 19.56 2.88 -7.80
C VAL A 21 18.56 3.74 -7.02
N LEU A 22 17.25 3.57 -7.23
CA LEU A 22 16.22 4.28 -6.47
C LEU A 22 16.24 3.92 -4.98
N PHE A 23 16.48 2.65 -4.65
CA PHE A 23 16.63 2.18 -3.27
C PHE A 23 17.84 2.83 -2.59
N VAL A 24 19.02 2.74 -3.19
CA VAL A 24 20.25 3.33 -2.65
C VAL A 24 20.11 4.85 -2.54
N TRP A 25 19.56 5.50 -3.58
CA TRP A 25 19.29 6.94 -3.57
C TRP A 25 18.26 7.33 -2.51
N HIS A 26 17.23 6.51 -2.30
CA HIS A 26 16.26 6.70 -1.22
C HIS A 26 16.95 6.67 0.13
N PHE A 27 17.68 5.60 0.45
CA PHE A 27 18.42 5.47 1.71
C PHE A 27 19.40 6.62 1.91
N TYR A 28 20.19 6.95 0.89
CA TYR A 28 21.08 8.11 0.93
C TYR A 28 20.32 9.39 1.24
N SER A 29 19.18 9.62 0.55
CA SER A 29 18.35 10.79 0.79
C SER A 29 17.81 10.84 2.22
N LEU A 30 17.52 9.70 2.86
CA LEU A 30 17.06 9.66 4.25
C LEU A 30 18.15 10.12 5.21
N PHE A 31 19.36 9.59 5.03
CA PHE A 31 20.51 9.94 5.87
C PHE A 31 21.03 11.35 5.61
N SER A 32 20.90 11.86 4.38
CA SER A 32 21.41 13.16 3.97
C SER A 32 20.39 14.30 4.11
N PHE A 33 19.09 13.99 4.27
CA PHE A 33 18.01 14.98 4.39
C PHE A 33 18.20 15.99 5.52
N PRO A 34 18.73 15.60 6.71
CA PRO A 34 18.88 16.54 7.82
C PRO A 34 19.98 17.61 7.60
N ARG A 35 21.03 17.34 6.80
CA ARG A 35 22.25 18.18 6.81
C ARG A 35 23.02 18.27 5.48
N LEU A 36 22.34 18.51 4.36
CA LEU A 36 23.04 18.86 3.11
C LEU A 36 23.27 20.39 3.02
N LYS A 37 24.48 20.83 3.37
CA LYS A 37 24.99 22.21 3.19
C LYS A 37 24.06 23.32 3.71
N GLY A 38 23.38 23.08 4.82
CA GLY A 38 22.46 24.05 5.44
C GLY A 38 21.25 24.42 4.59
N LYS A 39 20.99 23.76 3.45
CA LYS A 39 19.75 23.89 2.68
C LYS A 39 18.99 22.56 2.80
N VAL A 40 18.01 22.51 3.71
CA VAL A 40 17.11 21.36 3.80
C VAL A 40 16.38 21.24 2.46
N LYS A 41 16.59 20.12 1.75
CA LYS A 41 15.80 19.82 0.56
C LYS A 41 14.36 19.66 1.04
N ARG A 42 13.53 20.65 0.76
CA ARG A 42 12.12 20.67 1.15
C ARG A 42 11.41 19.60 0.33
N GLY A 43 11.27 18.40 0.89
CA GLY A 43 10.55 17.29 0.27
C GLY A 43 9.10 17.64 -0.08
N VAL A 44 8.41 16.70 -0.71
CA VAL A 44 7.00 16.86 -1.09
C VAL A 44 6.13 16.77 0.17
N PRO A 45 5.23 17.73 0.42
CA PRO A 45 4.31 17.66 1.55
C PRO A 45 3.28 16.55 1.29
N ILE A 46 3.17 15.58 2.20
CA ILE A 46 2.14 14.53 2.14
C ILE A 46 0.97 14.92 3.03
N TRP A 47 1.26 15.47 4.20
CA TRP A 47 0.24 15.80 5.20
C TRP A 47 0.56 17.11 5.90
N ARG A 48 -0.49 17.80 6.38
CA ARG A 48 -0.36 19.07 7.08
C ARG A 48 -1.31 19.09 8.28
N GLN A 49 -0.82 19.61 9.40
CA GLN A 49 -1.57 19.83 10.61
C GLN A 49 -1.43 21.29 11.03
N ARG A 50 -2.53 21.95 11.35
CA ARG A 50 -2.48 23.30 11.92
C ARG A 50 -2.01 23.19 13.37
N LEU A 51 -1.05 24.03 13.75
CA LEU A 51 -0.57 24.11 15.12
C LEU A 51 -1.47 25.04 15.95
N THR A 52 -1.61 24.75 17.24
CA THR A 52 -2.25 25.67 18.18
C THR A 52 -1.30 26.82 18.51
N LYS A 53 -1.85 27.95 19.01
CA LYS A 53 -1.04 29.10 19.40
C LYS A 53 0.03 28.74 20.44
N GLU A 54 -0.35 27.97 21.46
CA GLU A 54 0.55 27.45 22.49
C GLU A 54 1.70 26.64 21.88
N GLN A 55 1.41 25.73 20.94
CA GLN A 55 2.44 24.94 20.27
C GLN A 55 3.40 25.80 19.44
N VAL A 56 2.89 26.87 18.83
CA VAL A 56 3.73 27.81 18.06
C VAL A 56 4.64 28.60 19.00
N GLU A 57 4.11 29.06 20.13
CA GLU A 57 4.87 29.77 21.16
C GLU A 57 5.94 28.87 21.78
N ASP A 58 5.58 27.63 22.12
CA ASP A 58 6.53 26.62 22.61
C ASP A 58 7.66 26.39 21.60
N LEU A 59 7.33 26.22 20.31
CA LEU A 59 8.34 26.01 19.26
C LEU A 59 9.22 27.24 19.02
N ARG A 60 8.70 28.46 19.23
CA ARG A 60 9.47 29.71 19.16
C ARG A 60 10.40 29.88 20.34
N ALA A 61 9.99 29.43 21.54
CA ALA A 61 10.82 29.48 22.75
C ALA A 61 12.05 28.57 22.67
N LEU A 62 12.04 27.55 21.81
CA LEU A 62 13.19 26.68 21.55
C LEU A 62 14.28 27.44 20.79
N THR A 63 15.34 27.86 21.47
CA THR A 63 16.50 28.55 20.87
C THR A 63 17.60 27.61 20.40
N GLU A 64 17.57 26.35 20.84
CA GLU A 64 18.57 25.33 20.55
C GLU A 64 17.92 24.01 20.09
N ASP A 65 18.74 23.12 19.52
CA ASP A 65 18.32 21.76 19.19
C ASP A 65 17.94 21.01 20.47
N GLN A 66 16.69 20.56 20.59
CA GLN A 66 16.22 19.81 21.75
C GLN A 66 15.74 18.42 21.37
N VAL A 67 15.98 17.44 22.25
CA VAL A 67 15.39 16.10 22.16
C VAL A 67 14.49 15.90 23.36
N SER A 68 13.20 15.78 23.13
CA SER A 68 12.18 15.55 24.15
C SER A 68 11.61 14.14 24.00
N TYR A 69 11.45 13.41 25.10
CA TYR A 69 10.81 12.10 25.10
C TYR A 69 9.34 12.27 25.44
N LYS A 70 8.46 11.78 24.56
CA LYS A 70 7.01 11.81 24.79
C LYS A 70 6.46 10.39 24.81
N ARG A 71 5.68 10.09 25.84
CA ARG A 71 4.93 8.83 25.91
C ARG A 71 3.69 8.93 25.03
N ILE A 72 3.64 8.14 23.96
CA ILE A 72 2.49 8.03 23.06
C ILE A 72 1.92 6.62 23.22
N GLY A 73 0.79 6.51 23.94
CA GLY A 73 0.22 5.22 24.34
C GLY A 73 1.15 4.48 25.31
N ARG A 74 1.49 3.21 24.99
CA ARG A 74 2.42 2.40 25.79
C ARG A 74 3.90 2.59 25.43
N ARG A 75 4.22 3.41 24.43
CA ARG A 75 5.59 3.55 23.90
C ARG A 75 6.14 4.94 24.17
N GLU A 76 7.43 5.01 24.44
CA GLU A 76 8.18 6.26 24.50
C GLU A 76 8.74 6.57 23.12
N VAL A 77 8.57 7.82 22.68
CA VAL A 77 9.02 8.30 21.38
C VAL A 77 9.87 9.54 21.63
N ALA A 78 11.14 9.49 21.21
CA ALA A 78 11.97 10.68 21.22
C ALA A 78 11.52 11.59 20.06
N MET A 79 11.36 12.87 20.33
CA MET A 79 11.10 13.91 19.35
C MET A 79 12.27 14.86 19.37
N ALA A 80 13.02 14.91 18.26
CA ALA A 80 14.08 15.88 18.08
C ALA A 80 13.50 17.12 17.37
N PHE A 81 13.68 18.28 17.97
CA PHE A 81 13.41 19.60 17.42
C PHE A 81 14.74 20.20 17.00
N ILE A 82 14.93 20.39 15.71
CA ILE A 82 16.20 20.87 15.13
C ILE A 82 15.96 22.26 14.54
N LEU A 83 16.75 23.22 14.98
CA LEU A 83 16.82 24.57 14.43
C LEU A 83 17.62 24.53 13.12
N VAL A 84 17.00 24.95 12.01
CA VAL A 84 17.67 24.90 10.70
C VAL A 84 18.16 26.28 10.27
N ARG A 85 17.25 27.26 10.22
CA ARG A 85 17.50 28.65 9.80
C ARG A 85 16.48 29.57 10.43
N GLY A 86 16.90 30.42 11.36
CA GLY A 86 16.02 31.40 12.02
C GLY A 86 14.77 30.75 12.62
N ASP A 87 13.63 30.96 11.97
CA ASP A 87 12.31 30.50 12.41
C ASP A 87 11.89 29.13 11.84
N GLU A 88 12.78 28.43 11.12
CA GLU A 88 12.51 27.08 10.61
C GLU A 88 12.87 26.01 11.64
N ARG A 89 11.89 25.14 11.94
CA ARG A 89 12.05 23.99 12.84
C ARG A 89 11.78 22.68 12.09
N LEU A 90 12.68 21.71 12.24
CA LEU A 90 12.45 20.33 11.85
C LEU A 90 12.09 19.49 13.08
N ILE A 91 11.00 18.75 12.99
CA ILE A 91 10.52 17.82 14.01
C ILE A 91 10.74 16.41 13.48
N ASN A 92 11.60 15.65 14.16
CA ASN A 92 11.90 14.27 13.81
C ASN A 92 11.47 13.34 14.96
N PRO A 93 10.40 12.53 14.79
CA PRO A 93 10.08 11.47 15.73
C PRO A 93 11.14 10.35 15.59
N ARG A 94 12.11 10.35 16.50
CA ARG A 94 13.17 9.36 16.62
C ARG A 94 12.66 8.21 17.50
N ARG A 95 12.60 6.98 16.97
CA ARG A 95 12.50 5.77 17.80
C ARG A 95 13.91 5.35 18.23
N GLU A 96 14.08 4.82 19.43
CA GLU A 96 15.38 4.35 19.94
C GLU A 96 16.00 3.24 19.07
N ASN A 97 15.16 2.36 18.49
CA ASN A 97 15.65 1.18 17.75
C ASN A 97 15.35 1.19 16.25
N TRP A 98 14.75 2.25 15.69
CA TRP A 98 14.46 2.36 14.26
C TRP A 98 14.79 3.77 13.78
N GLY A 99 15.63 3.87 12.75
CA GLY A 99 15.61 5.03 11.87
C GLY A 99 14.18 5.22 11.38
N THR A 100 13.56 6.33 11.79
CA THR A 100 12.24 6.86 11.38
C THR A 100 11.36 5.87 10.62
N SER A 101 10.28 5.39 11.26
CA SER A 101 9.23 4.63 10.57
C SER A 101 8.65 5.51 9.45
N TRP A 102 9.18 5.31 8.24
CA TRP A 102 9.07 6.18 7.08
C TRP A 102 9.62 7.61 7.26
N PRO A 103 10.26 8.17 6.21
CA PRO A 103 11.02 9.40 6.28
C PRO A 103 10.11 10.62 6.21
N THR A 104 9.25 10.75 7.21
CA THR A 104 8.35 11.89 7.31
C THR A 104 8.95 12.85 8.31
N LEU A 105 9.63 13.87 7.81
CA LEU A 105 10.12 14.95 8.65
C LEU A 105 9.02 15.98 8.80
N GLY A 106 8.70 16.33 10.04
CA GLY A 106 7.86 17.48 10.34
C GLY A 106 8.64 18.74 10.04
N TYR A 107 8.09 19.64 9.25
CA TYR A 107 8.65 20.95 8.96
C TYR A 107 7.67 22.02 9.40
N VAL A 108 8.15 22.97 10.19
CA VAL A 108 7.39 24.14 10.63
C VAL A 108 8.17 25.39 10.25
N ARG A 109 7.46 26.37 9.72
CA ARG A 109 8.00 27.70 9.44
C ARG A 109 7.29 28.68 10.37
N LEU A 110 8.05 29.32 11.27
CA LEU A 110 7.51 30.17 12.33
C LEU A 110 7.55 31.68 12.00
N ASP A 111 7.94 32.05 10.78
CA ASP A 111 8.16 33.44 10.33
C ASP A 111 6.87 34.20 9.96
N GLY A 112 5.70 33.60 10.18
CA GLY A 112 4.39 34.16 9.84
C GLY A 112 3.45 34.33 11.03
N ASP A 113 2.16 34.53 10.73
CA ASP A 113 1.08 34.62 11.71
C ASP A 113 0.99 33.32 12.54
N PRO A 114 1.07 33.40 13.88
CA PRO A 114 0.87 32.25 14.78
C PRO A 114 -0.45 31.52 14.52
N HIS A 115 -1.50 32.24 14.13
CA HIS A 115 -2.79 31.64 13.83
C HIS A 115 -2.79 30.82 12.54
N ASN A 116 -1.84 31.06 11.62
CA ASN A 116 -1.77 30.36 10.34
C ASN A 116 -0.47 29.56 10.17
N THR A 117 0.04 28.99 11.27
CA THR A 117 1.23 28.15 11.25
C THR A 117 0.87 26.68 11.07
N TRP A 118 1.56 26.01 10.14
CA TRP A 118 1.30 24.63 9.77
C TRP A 118 2.52 23.75 9.97
N LEU A 119 2.32 22.63 10.65
CA LEU A 119 3.24 21.50 10.65
C LEU A 119 3.06 20.70 9.37
N GLN A 120 4.08 20.65 8.54
CA GLN A 120 4.07 19.97 7.25
C GLN A 120 4.94 18.72 7.32
N TYR A 121 4.31 17.57 7.15
CA TYR A 121 4.97 16.29 7.07
C TYR A 121 5.43 16.06 5.63
N ARG A 122 6.74 16.04 5.45
CA ARG A 122 7.39 16.00 4.13
C ARG A 122 8.18 14.72 3.95
N THR A 123 8.17 14.20 2.72
CA THR A 123 8.96 13.03 2.31
C THR A 123 9.88 13.38 1.14
N PRO A 124 11.06 12.77 1.01
CA PRO A 124 11.82 12.80 -0.23
C PRO A 124 11.00 12.25 -1.40
N LEU A 125 11.01 12.96 -2.54
CA LEU A 125 10.40 12.48 -3.79
C LEU A 125 10.90 11.08 -4.17
N ALA A 126 12.20 10.82 -3.92
CA ALA A 126 12.80 9.50 -4.08
C ALA A 126 12.07 8.40 -3.30
N GLY A 127 11.61 8.70 -2.08
CA GLY A 127 10.82 7.75 -1.28
C GLY A 127 9.44 7.49 -1.85
N LEU A 128 8.79 8.50 -2.41
CA LEU A 128 7.51 8.32 -3.10
C LEU A 128 7.68 7.47 -4.37
N LEU A 129 8.70 7.76 -5.17
CA LEU A 129 8.99 7.00 -6.39
C LEU A 129 9.40 5.56 -6.08
N PHE A 130 10.13 5.34 -4.98
CA PHE A 130 10.46 4.00 -4.51
C PHE A 130 9.21 3.22 -4.07
N LEU A 131 8.21 3.89 -3.49
CA LEU A 131 6.98 3.23 -3.04
C LEU A 131 6.07 2.81 -4.19
N LEU A 132 6.04 3.61 -5.26
CA LEU A 132 5.19 3.43 -6.43
C LEU A 132 5.17 1.98 -6.95
N PRO A 133 6.30 1.31 -7.20
CA PRO A 133 6.27 -0.06 -7.67
C PRO A 133 5.73 -1.07 -6.66
N PHE A 134 5.92 -0.87 -5.35
CA PHE A 134 5.29 -1.75 -4.35
C PHE A 134 3.78 -1.58 -4.34
N CYS A 135 3.29 -0.35 -4.51
CA CYS A 135 1.86 -0.12 -4.70
C CYS A 135 1.34 -0.82 -5.96
N LEU A 136 2.06 -0.72 -7.08
CA LEU A 136 1.67 -1.37 -8.34
C LEU A 136 1.69 -2.90 -8.24
N ILE A 137 2.73 -3.49 -7.62
CA ILE A 137 2.81 -4.93 -7.37
C ILE A 137 1.68 -5.37 -6.45
N GLY A 138 1.42 -4.63 -5.36
CA GLY A 138 0.34 -4.95 -4.42
C GLY A 138 -1.03 -4.93 -5.10
N VAL A 139 -1.31 -3.91 -5.92
CA VAL A 139 -2.53 -3.85 -6.73
C VAL A 139 -2.61 -5.01 -7.72
N GLY A 140 -1.50 -5.33 -8.40
CA GLY A 140 -1.42 -6.47 -9.32
C GLY A 140 -1.73 -7.81 -8.65
N ILE A 141 -1.16 -8.06 -7.46
CA ILE A 141 -1.43 -9.26 -6.66
C ILE A 141 -2.90 -9.32 -6.25
N LEU A 142 -3.48 -8.19 -5.81
CA LEU A 142 -4.90 -8.13 -5.44
C LEU A 142 -5.82 -8.43 -6.61
N MET A 143 -5.54 -7.89 -7.80
CA MET A 143 -6.32 -8.18 -9.00
C MET A 143 -6.18 -9.66 -9.43
N LEU A 144 -4.98 -10.22 -9.35
CA LEU A 144 -4.76 -11.65 -9.64
C LEU A 144 -5.53 -12.54 -8.65
N ALA A 145 -5.45 -12.23 -7.36
CA ALA A 145 -6.18 -12.97 -6.32
C ALA A 145 -7.70 -12.87 -6.51
N PHE A 146 -8.20 -11.69 -6.90
CA PHE A 146 -9.61 -11.50 -7.22
C PHE A 146 -10.04 -12.34 -8.43
N ASN A 147 -9.28 -12.30 -9.54
CA ASN A 147 -9.58 -13.09 -10.73
C ASN A 147 -9.58 -14.59 -10.44
N LEU A 148 -8.57 -15.09 -9.72
CA LEU A 148 -8.51 -16.50 -9.31
C LEU A 148 -9.70 -16.88 -8.40
N SER A 149 -10.18 -15.97 -7.56
CA SER A 149 -11.37 -16.18 -6.74
C SER A 149 -12.63 -16.29 -7.59
N VAL A 150 -12.80 -15.39 -8.55
CA VAL A 150 -13.94 -15.39 -9.50
C VAL A 150 -13.93 -16.66 -10.35
N GLU A 151 -12.78 -17.05 -10.91
CA GLU A 151 -12.64 -18.29 -11.68
C GLU A 151 -12.99 -19.53 -10.85
N ARG A 152 -12.50 -19.61 -9.61
CA ARG A 152 -12.85 -20.71 -8.70
C ARG A 152 -14.34 -20.74 -8.40
N HIS A 153 -14.97 -19.57 -8.20
CA HIS A 153 -16.40 -19.49 -7.95
C HIS A 153 -17.20 -19.94 -9.17
N PHE A 154 -16.81 -19.49 -10.37
CA PHE A 154 -17.43 -19.89 -11.63
C PHE A 154 -17.28 -21.40 -11.88
N MET A 155 -16.08 -21.95 -11.71
CA MET A 155 -15.84 -23.40 -11.84
C MET A 155 -16.69 -24.21 -10.86
N ARG A 156 -16.90 -23.74 -9.63
CA ARG A 156 -17.81 -24.38 -8.68
C ARG A 156 -19.25 -24.37 -9.15
N LEU A 157 -19.73 -23.26 -9.73
CA LEU A 157 -21.07 -23.17 -10.28
C LEU A 157 -21.27 -24.12 -11.47
N VAL A 158 -20.32 -24.15 -12.41
CA VAL A 158 -20.36 -25.06 -13.56
C VAL A 158 -20.34 -26.52 -13.14
N LEU A 159 -19.49 -26.89 -12.18
CA LEU A 159 -19.44 -28.26 -11.64
C LEU A 159 -20.74 -28.62 -10.90
N ALA A 160 -21.33 -27.69 -10.15
CA ALA A 160 -22.59 -27.94 -9.45
C ALA A 160 -23.76 -28.15 -10.43
N GLN A 161 -23.83 -27.35 -11.50
CA GLN A 161 -24.81 -27.53 -12.57
C GLN A 161 -24.61 -28.85 -13.30
N GLY A 162 -23.38 -29.16 -13.70
CA GLY A 162 -23.06 -30.43 -14.36
C GLY A 162 -23.42 -31.65 -13.50
N LEU A 163 -23.12 -31.61 -12.20
CA LEU A 163 -23.51 -32.68 -11.27
C LEU A 163 -25.04 -32.80 -11.11
N GLY A 164 -25.75 -31.67 -11.10
CA GLY A 164 -27.21 -31.64 -11.09
C GLY A 164 -27.82 -32.28 -12.34
N ASP A 165 -27.32 -31.91 -13.52
CA ASP A 165 -27.79 -32.47 -14.79
C ASP A 165 -27.51 -33.98 -14.89
N TRP A 166 -26.35 -34.44 -14.40
CA TRP A 166 -26.02 -35.87 -14.33
C TRP A 166 -26.94 -36.67 -13.40
N GLN A 167 -27.29 -36.13 -12.22
CA GLN A 167 -28.26 -36.77 -11.34
C GLN A 167 -29.65 -36.84 -11.97
N THR A 168 -30.06 -35.76 -12.63
CA THR A 168 -31.37 -35.67 -13.28
C THR A 168 -31.49 -36.66 -14.44
N TYR A 169 -30.43 -36.79 -15.26
CA TYR A 169 -30.35 -37.78 -16.34
C TYR A 169 -30.35 -39.22 -15.81
N GLY A 170 -29.56 -39.50 -14.77
CA GLY A 170 -29.50 -40.83 -14.14
C GLY A 170 -30.86 -41.30 -13.61
N GLN A 171 -31.63 -40.41 -12.97
CA GLN A 171 -32.98 -40.74 -12.51
C GLN A 171 -33.98 -40.97 -13.65
N ALA A 172 -33.86 -40.21 -14.75
CA ALA A 172 -34.69 -40.39 -15.93
C ALA A 172 -34.45 -41.77 -16.59
N GLU A 173 -33.19 -42.19 -16.67
CA GLU A 173 -32.83 -43.48 -17.27
C GLU A 173 -33.25 -44.66 -16.40
N ILE A 174 -33.11 -44.56 -15.07
CA ILE A 174 -33.63 -45.58 -14.13
C ILE A 174 -35.14 -45.78 -14.32
N LYS A 175 -35.92 -44.68 -14.38
CA LYS A 175 -37.38 -44.75 -14.63
C LYS A 175 -37.72 -45.30 -16.01
N ARG A 176 -36.87 -45.12 -17.01
CA ARG A 176 -37.06 -45.71 -18.35
C ARG A 176 -36.83 -47.22 -18.30
N LEU A 177 -35.77 -47.68 -17.64
CA LEU A 177 -35.45 -49.09 -17.49
C LEU A 177 -36.50 -49.84 -16.66
N GLU A 178 -37.06 -49.23 -15.61
CA GLU A 178 -38.19 -49.79 -14.86
C GLU A 178 -39.42 -50.00 -15.74
N ARG A 179 -39.78 -49.01 -16.59
CA ARG A 179 -40.90 -49.15 -17.52
C ARG A 179 -40.69 -50.28 -18.54
N VAL A 180 -39.46 -50.43 -19.04
CA VAL A 180 -39.11 -51.55 -19.94
C VAL A 180 -39.22 -52.89 -19.22
N ARG A 181 -38.72 -53.00 -17.99
CA ARG A 181 -38.87 -54.22 -17.17
C ARG A 181 -40.32 -54.58 -16.92
N LEU A 182 -41.16 -53.62 -16.54
CA LEU A 182 -42.60 -53.85 -16.31
C LEU A 182 -43.30 -54.32 -17.59
N ARG A 183 -42.99 -53.71 -18.75
CA ARG A 183 -43.56 -54.14 -20.03
C ARG A 183 -43.14 -55.56 -20.40
N LEU A 184 -41.86 -55.91 -20.22
CA LEU A 184 -41.36 -57.27 -20.47
C LEU A 184 -41.96 -58.30 -19.51
N ALA A 185 -42.25 -57.92 -18.26
CA ALA A 185 -42.93 -58.79 -17.30
C ALA A 185 -44.39 -59.05 -17.70
N GLN A 186 -45.11 -58.02 -18.13
CA GLN A 186 -46.49 -58.14 -18.64
C GLN A 186 -46.57 -58.98 -19.92
N GLU A 187 -45.63 -58.79 -20.84
CA GLU A 187 -45.54 -59.62 -22.05
C GLU A 187 -45.31 -61.08 -21.69
N ARG A 188 -44.44 -61.39 -20.72
CA ARG A 188 -44.22 -62.78 -20.27
C ARG A 188 -45.47 -63.42 -19.68
N GLU A 189 -46.27 -62.70 -18.89
CA GLU A 189 -47.52 -63.20 -18.32
C GLU A 189 -48.59 -63.49 -19.39
N GLN A 190 -48.53 -62.83 -20.55
CA GLN A 190 -49.45 -63.10 -21.67
C GLN A 190 -49.11 -64.36 -22.47
N PHE A 191 -47.89 -64.92 -22.31
CA PHE A 191 -47.41 -66.10 -23.03
C PHE A 191 -47.31 -67.37 -22.16
N THR A 192 -47.76 -67.30 -20.90
CA THR A 192 -47.94 -68.44 -19.98
C THR A 192 -49.41 -68.69 -19.73
#